data_AF-A0A9E1S7Z3-F1
#
_entry.id   AF-A0A9E1S7Z3-F1
#
_cell.length_a   1.000
_cell.length_b   1.000
_cell.length_c   1.000
_cell.angle_alpha   90.00
_cell.angle_beta   90.00
_cell.angle_gamma   90.00
#
_symmetry.space_group_name_H-M   'P 1'
#
loop_
_entity.id
_entity.type
_entity.pdbx_description
1 polymer ?
#
loop_
_entity_poly.entity_id
_entity_poly.type
_entity_poly.pdbx_seq_one_letter_code
_entity_poly.pdbx_strand_id
1 'polypeptide(L)'
;NGKPVNIDTWHCKRAYQTHEKFITKTANKQEAFHTAEIAWRVDDGTVFATEHRTLRFSFLKEGFLQVDFQSKLSTDQEEVQLDGDPQHAGFQFRASNEVATKTSKETYYIRPVEGIDTKGKTKNWPQDKDMTNLPWKAQSVVVGGNRYTTLYLEHPANPKPSFYSERDYGRFGSYFKTKITPSSPLVVQYRLHIFQGEMNQKECEELSQAFIKSN
;
A
#
# COMPACT_ATOMS: atom_id res chain seq x y z
N ASN A 1 12.37 1.77 32.52
CA ASN A 1 12.66 0.33 32.70
C ASN A 1 11.50 -0.54 32.17
N GLY A 2 11.01 -0.26 30.96
CA GLY A 2 9.78 -0.88 30.45
C GLY A 2 10.04 -2.27 29.86
N LYS A 3 9.20 -3.25 30.19
CA LYS A 3 9.18 -4.53 29.48
C LYS A 3 8.70 -4.29 28.05
N PRO A 4 9.24 -5.00 27.04
CA PRO A 4 8.71 -4.96 25.68
C PRO A 4 7.22 -5.31 25.64
N VAL A 5 6.45 -4.56 24.86
CA VAL A 5 5.01 -4.76 24.68
C VAL A 5 4.73 -5.14 23.23
N ASN A 6 4.13 -6.31 23.02
CA ASN A 6 3.67 -6.76 21.71
C ASN A 6 2.18 -6.45 21.53
N ILE A 7 1.84 -5.87 20.39
CA ILE A 7 0.49 -5.43 20.02
C ILE A 7 0.22 -5.76 18.55
N ASP A 8 -1.05 -5.76 18.15
CA ASP A 8 -1.48 -6.01 16.78
C ASP A 8 -2.56 -4.98 16.40
N THR A 9 -2.16 -3.98 15.62
CA THR A 9 -3.02 -2.88 15.19
C THR A 9 -3.97 -3.27 14.07
N TRP A 10 -3.74 -4.37 13.36
CA TRP A 10 -4.60 -4.82 12.27
C TRP A 10 -5.84 -5.56 12.80
N HIS A 11 -5.65 -6.49 13.74
CA HIS A 11 -6.76 -7.18 14.40
C HIS A 11 -7.34 -6.38 15.58
N CYS A 12 -6.85 -5.16 15.81
CA CYS A 12 -7.16 -4.34 16.98
C CYS A 12 -6.98 -5.09 18.31
N LYS A 13 -5.92 -5.91 18.43
CA LYS A 13 -5.60 -6.61 19.67
C LYS A 13 -4.56 -5.81 20.42
N ARG A 14 -4.97 -5.23 21.54
CA ARG A 14 -4.10 -4.44 22.42
C ARG A 14 -3.66 -3.09 21.87
N ALA A 15 -4.14 -2.74 20.69
CA ALA A 15 -3.83 -1.49 20.04
C ALA A 15 -4.83 -1.16 18.94
N TYR A 16 -4.91 0.12 18.57
CA TYR A 16 -5.80 0.63 17.54
C TYR A 16 -5.26 1.94 16.96
N GLN A 17 -5.87 2.40 15.88
CA GLN A 17 -5.56 3.68 15.24
C GLN A 17 -6.76 4.62 15.33
N THR A 18 -6.52 5.90 15.59
CA THR A 18 -7.55 6.94 15.58
C THR A 18 -7.15 8.05 14.61
N HIS A 19 -8.08 8.44 13.73
CA HIS A 19 -7.94 9.70 13.00
C HIS A 19 -8.14 10.87 13.96
N GLU A 20 -7.13 11.70 14.11
CA GLU A 20 -7.18 12.84 15.03
C GLU A 20 -7.74 14.08 14.32
N LYS A 21 -7.16 14.44 13.16
CA LYS A 21 -7.56 15.61 12.37
C LYS A 21 -6.98 15.57 10.96
N PHE A 22 -7.61 16.33 10.05
CA PHE A 22 -6.94 16.78 8.84
C PHE A 22 -6.06 18.00 9.17
N ILE A 23 -4.78 17.92 8.85
CA ILE A 23 -3.83 19.04 8.97
C ILE A 23 -4.02 20.01 7.81
N THR A 24 -4.12 19.47 6.60
CA THR A 24 -4.35 20.22 5.36
C THR A 24 -5.29 19.44 4.46
N LYS A 25 -6.09 20.16 3.68
CA LYS A 25 -6.95 19.58 2.65
C LYS A 25 -7.23 20.60 1.55
N THR A 26 -7.17 20.17 0.29
CA THR A 26 -7.52 20.96 -0.88
C THR A 26 -8.20 20.07 -1.91
N ALA A 27 -9.07 20.65 -2.74
CA ALA A 27 -9.68 19.95 -3.85
C ALA A 27 -10.06 20.93 -4.95
N ASN A 28 -9.88 20.50 -6.20
CA ASN A 28 -10.41 21.14 -7.38
C ASN A 28 -10.94 20.05 -8.35
N LYS A 29 -11.22 20.41 -9.60
CA LYS A 29 -11.79 19.47 -10.58
C LYS A 29 -10.78 18.41 -11.06
N GLN A 30 -9.49 18.66 -10.97
CA GLN A 30 -8.41 17.81 -11.49
C GLN A 30 -7.69 17.04 -10.40
N GLU A 31 -7.58 17.61 -9.20
CA GLU A 31 -6.83 17.04 -8.09
C GLU A 31 -7.51 17.27 -6.74
N ALA A 32 -7.23 16.37 -5.80
CA ALA A 32 -7.55 16.52 -4.39
C ALA A 32 -6.38 16.05 -3.55
N PHE A 33 -6.22 16.64 -2.36
CA PHE A 33 -5.12 16.33 -1.47
C PHE A 33 -5.57 16.48 -0.03
N HIS A 34 -5.05 15.63 0.85
CA HIS A 34 -5.10 15.87 2.28
C HIS A 34 -3.91 15.27 3.01
N THR A 35 -3.57 15.85 4.16
CA THR A 35 -2.72 15.24 5.18
C THR A 35 -3.54 15.01 6.44
N ALA A 36 -3.60 13.77 6.91
CA ALA A 36 -4.24 13.39 8.17
C ALA A 36 -3.18 13.10 9.25
N GLU A 37 -3.49 13.49 10.48
CA GLU A 37 -2.81 13.04 11.68
C GLU A 37 -3.56 11.83 12.25
N ILE A 38 -2.83 10.74 12.48
CA ILE A 38 -3.36 9.46 12.97
C ILE A 38 -2.53 9.05 14.19
N ALA A 39 -3.19 8.82 15.31
CA ALA A 39 -2.54 8.29 16.50
C ALA A 39 -2.61 6.76 16.53
N TRP A 40 -1.49 6.12 16.85
CA TRP A 40 -1.40 4.68 17.10
C TRP A 40 -1.34 4.48 18.61
N ARG A 41 -2.35 3.80 19.17
CA ARG A 41 -2.59 3.70 20.61
C ARG A 41 -2.56 2.25 21.07
N VAL A 42 -2.11 2.02 22.30
CA VAL A 42 -2.40 0.77 23.01
C VAL A 42 -3.77 0.87 23.71
N ASP A 43 -4.28 -0.24 24.25
CA ASP A 43 -5.63 -0.32 24.84
C ASP A 43 -5.94 0.70 25.94
N ASP A 44 -4.94 1.15 26.70
CA ASP A 44 -5.12 2.18 27.73
C ASP A 44 -5.24 3.60 27.17
N GLY A 45 -5.16 3.75 25.84
CA GLY A 45 -5.24 5.02 25.12
C GLY A 45 -3.89 5.72 24.91
N THR A 46 -2.80 5.22 25.50
CA THR A 46 -1.45 5.78 25.34
C THR A 46 -1.02 5.72 23.89
N VAL A 47 -0.59 6.86 23.35
CA VAL A 47 -0.04 6.97 22.00
C VAL A 47 1.39 6.46 22.01
N PHE A 48 1.69 5.45 21.20
CA PHE A 48 3.07 4.95 21.02
C PHE A 48 3.67 5.38 19.69
N ALA A 49 2.86 5.80 18.72
CA ALA A 49 3.34 6.40 17.48
C ALA A 49 2.31 7.38 16.89
N THR A 50 2.79 8.37 16.15
CA THR A 50 1.98 9.35 15.43
C THR A 50 2.32 9.29 13.96
N GLU A 51 1.31 9.19 13.12
CA GLU A 51 1.43 9.14 11.67
C GLU A 51 0.89 10.41 11.03
N HIS A 52 1.69 11.02 10.16
CA HIS A 52 1.23 12.02 9.19
C HIS A 52 1.11 11.35 7.83
N ARG A 53 -0.14 11.09 7.42
CA ARG A 53 -0.45 10.41 6.17
C ARG A 53 -1.00 11.39 5.16
N THR A 54 -0.38 11.40 3.99
CA THR A 54 -0.72 12.26 2.88
C THR A 54 -1.24 11.43 1.72
N LEU A 55 -2.42 11.80 1.21
CA LEU A 55 -2.99 11.26 -0.02
C LEU A 55 -3.18 12.39 -1.02
N ARG A 56 -2.68 12.21 -2.24
CA ARG A 56 -2.98 13.07 -3.40
C ARG A 56 -3.68 12.23 -4.47
N PHE A 57 -4.76 12.77 -5.01
CA PHE A 57 -5.54 12.18 -6.08
C PHE A 57 -5.44 13.10 -7.29
N SER A 58 -5.15 12.56 -8.47
CA SER A 58 -5.04 13.34 -9.70
C SER A 58 -5.60 12.56 -10.89
N PHE A 59 -6.46 13.18 -11.68
CA PHE A 59 -6.89 12.63 -12.95
C PHE A 59 -5.84 12.92 -14.02
N LEU A 60 -5.20 11.88 -14.56
CA LEU A 60 -4.20 12.05 -15.63
C LEU A 60 -4.88 12.18 -17.01
N LYS A 61 -5.95 11.41 -17.20
CA LYS A 61 -6.86 11.43 -18.34
C LYS A 61 -8.17 10.74 -17.95
N GLU A 62 -9.15 10.74 -18.83
CA GLU A 62 -10.41 10.03 -18.59
C GLU A 62 -10.17 8.56 -18.25
N GLY A 63 -10.83 8.08 -17.20
CA GLY A 63 -10.68 6.70 -16.71
C GLY A 63 -9.33 6.39 -16.05
N PHE A 64 -8.46 7.38 -15.82
CA PHE A 64 -7.12 7.18 -15.25
C PHE A 64 -6.90 8.05 -14.01
N LEU A 65 -6.93 7.41 -12.83
CA LEU A 65 -6.68 8.02 -11.53
C LEU A 65 -5.26 7.68 -11.04
N GLN A 66 -4.49 8.70 -10.68
CA GLN A 66 -3.28 8.55 -9.87
C GLN A 66 -3.60 8.82 -8.40
N VAL A 67 -3.09 7.98 -7.51
CA VAL A 67 -3.12 8.17 -6.06
C VAL A 67 -1.70 8.10 -5.52
N ASP A 68 -1.16 9.23 -5.08
CA ASP A 68 0.10 9.27 -4.34
C ASP A 68 -0.17 9.08 -2.86
N PHE A 69 0.57 8.17 -2.24
CA PHE A 69 0.55 7.91 -0.81
C PHE A 69 1.94 8.23 -0.24
N GLN A 70 1.97 9.07 0.78
CA GLN A 70 3.15 9.27 1.61
C GLN A 70 2.75 9.16 3.07
N SER A 71 3.58 8.50 3.87
CA SER A 71 3.36 8.42 5.32
C SER A 71 4.66 8.65 6.04
N LYS A 72 4.61 9.46 7.10
CA LYS A 72 5.67 9.60 8.10
C LYS A 72 5.15 9.11 9.44
N LEU A 73 5.70 8.01 9.94
CA LEU A 73 5.39 7.45 11.25
C LEU A 73 6.52 7.76 12.23
N SER A 74 6.22 8.49 13.29
CA SER A 74 7.18 8.95 14.31
C SER A 74 6.78 8.43 15.68
N THR A 75 7.73 8.35 16.62
CA THR A 75 7.49 7.89 17.99
C THR A 75 8.33 8.71 18.98
N ASP A 76 7.83 8.88 20.20
CA ASP A 76 8.60 9.39 21.34
C ASP A 76 9.16 8.26 22.22
N GLN A 77 8.83 7.00 21.88
CA GLN A 77 9.39 5.82 22.54
C GLN A 77 10.84 5.63 22.10
N GLU A 78 11.67 5.04 22.97
CA GLU A 78 13.08 4.74 22.65
C GLU A 78 13.21 3.93 21.34
N GLU A 79 12.35 2.92 21.17
CA GLU A 79 12.26 2.11 19.96
C GLU A 79 10.85 1.54 19.79
N VAL A 80 10.35 1.51 18.55
CA VAL A 80 9.18 0.72 18.14
C VAL A 80 9.58 -0.17 16.98
N GLN A 81 9.39 -1.48 17.12
CA GLN A 81 9.61 -2.44 16.04
C GLN A 81 8.32 -2.66 15.26
N LEU A 82 8.41 -2.56 13.94
CA LEU A 82 7.32 -2.78 13.00
C LEU A 82 7.57 -4.08 12.25
N ASP A 83 6.65 -5.02 12.41
CA ASP A 83 6.66 -6.33 11.76
C ASP A 83 5.22 -6.72 11.40
N GLY A 84 5.05 -7.80 10.67
CA GLY A 84 3.77 -8.40 10.36
C GLY A 84 3.90 -9.50 9.32
N ASP A 85 2.83 -9.72 8.58
CA ASP A 85 2.78 -10.73 7.54
C ASP A 85 2.48 -10.11 6.15
N PRO A 86 2.89 -10.79 5.06
CA PRO A 86 2.74 -10.31 3.68
C PRO A 86 1.32 -9.93 3.29
N GLN A 87 0.34 -10.51 3.95
CA GLN A 87 -1.04 -10.36 3.60
C GLN A 87 -1.57 -9.08 4.26
N HIS A 88 -1.33 -8.89 5.57
CA HIS A 88 -2.04 -7.87 6.35
C HIS A 88 -1.24 -6.60 6.64
N ALA A 89 0.09 -6.69 6.67
CA ALA A 89 0.94 -5.57 7.05
C ALA A 89 1.30 -4.67 5.86
N GLY A 90 1.84 -3.49 6.17
CA GLY A 90 2.34 -2.54 5.18
C GLY A 90 1.25 -1.79 4.43
N PHE A 91 1.52 -1.45 3.17
CA PHE A 91 0.58 -0.73 2.31
C PHE A 91 -0.11 -1.73 1.39
N GLN A 92 -1.43 -1.86 1.54
CA GLN A 92 -2.23 -2.87 0.85
C GLN A 92 -3.35 -2.18 0.08
N PHE A 93 -3.55 -2.58 -1.17
CA PHE A 93 -4.72 -2.25 -1.94
C PHE A 93 -5.78 -3.36 -1.80
N ARG A 94 -7.05 -2.96 -1.76
CA ARG A 94 -8.20 -3.86 -1.85
C ARG A 94 -9.22 -3.31 -2.85
N ALA A 95 -9.51 -4.09 -3.88
CA ALA A 95 -10.56 -3.81 -4.85
C ALA A 95 -11.96 -3.89 -4.23
N SER A 96 -12.98 -3.51 -5.01
CA SER A 96 -14.39 -3.67 -4.64
C SER A 96 -14.69 -5.09 -4.13
N ASN A 97 -15.56 -5.20 -3.12
CA ASN A 97 -16.01 -6.49 -2.59
C ASN A 97 -16.72 -7.36 -3.63
N GLU A 98 -17.17 -6.76 -4.74
CA GLU A 98 -17.66 -7.50 -5.91
C GLU A 98 -16.63 -8.50 -6.45
N VAL A 99 -15.34 -8.13 -6.45
CA VAL A 99 -14.27 -9.04 -6.91
C VAL A 99 -14.26 -10.30 -6.07
N ALA A 100 -14.27 -10.16 -4.74
CA ALA A 100 -14.28 -11.29 -3.83
C ALA A 100 -15.51 -12.19 -4.00
N THR A 101 -16.68 -11.59 -4.23
CA THR A 101 -17.96 -12.31 -4.20
C THR A 101 -18.42 -12.82 -5.55
N LYS A 102 -17.91 -12.27 -6.67
CA LYS A 102 -18.43 -12.58 -8.01
C LYS A 102 -17.36 -12.85 -9.07
N THR A 103 -16.24 -12.12 -9.05
CA THR A 103 -15.31 -12.09 -10.20
C THR A 103 -13.87 -12.44 -9.84
N SER A 104 -13.60 -13.06 -8.69
CA SER A 104 -12.23 -13.37 -8.23
C SER A 104 -11.45 -14.24 -9.22
N LYS A 105 -12.13 -15.14 -9.93
CA LYS A 105 -11.55 -15.98 -10.98
C LYS A 105 -11.23 -15.23 -12.27
N GLU A 106 -11.66 -13.98 -12.41
CA GLU A 106 -11.31 -13.08 -13.51
C GLU A 106 -10.07 -12.22 -13.22
N THR A 107 -9.57 -12.25 -11.99
CA THR A 107 -8.39 -11.50 -11.56
C THR A 107 -7.13 -12.08 -12.17
N TYR A 108 -6.26 -11.24 -12.73
CA TYR A 108 -4.90 -11.63 -13.09
C TYR A 108 -3.90 -10.56 -12.67
N TYR A 109 -2.62 -10.93 -12.62
CA TYR A 109 -1.53 -10.05 -12.21
C TYR A 109 -0.56 -9.80 -13.35
N ILE A 110 0.14 -8.67 -13.27
CA ILE A 110 1.25 -8.31 -14.15
C ILE A 110 2.46 -8.06 -13.27
N ARG A 111 3.58 -8.72 -13.57
CA ARG A 111 4.81 -8.66 -12.77
C ARG A 111 6.00 -8.15 -13.59
N PRO A 112 7.01 -7.54 -12.95
CA PRO A 112 8.17 -6.97 -13.63
C PRO A 112 8.94 -7.93 -14.53
N VAL A 113 9.08 -9.20 -14.11
CA VAL A 113 9.86 -10.21 -14.84
C VAL A 113 8.96 -11.09 -15.70
N GLU A 114 7.90 -11.64 -15.12
CA GLU A 114 7.05 -12.65 -15.77
C GLU A 114 6.03 -12.07 -16.76
N GLY A 115 5.74 -10.77 -16.67
CA GLY A 115 4.68 -10.13 -17.45
C GLY A 115 3.29 -10.51 -16.96
N ILE A 116 2.35 -10.69 -17.89
CA ILE A 116 0.94 -10.98 -17.61
C ILE A 116 0.77 -12.46 -17.24
N ASP A 117 0.16 -12.72 -16.09
CA ASP A 117 -0.17 -14.06 -15.62
C ASP A 117 -1.58 -14.50 -16.08
N THR A 118 -1.87 -15.78 -15.95
CA THR A 118 -3.20 -16.34 -16.18
C THR A 118 -4.17 -15.99 -15.06
N LYS A 119 -5.47 -15.94 -15.40
CA LYS A 119 -6.53 -15.60 -14.45
C LYS A 119 -6.58 -16.58 -13.27
N GLY A 120 -6.83 -16.04 -12.08
CA GLY A 120 -6.93 -16.77 -10.82
C GLY A 120 -5.59 -17.23 -10.22
N LYS A 121 -4.46 -16.97 -10.89
CA LYS A 121 -3.13 -17.26 -10.33
C LYS A 121 -2.65 -16.15 -9.41
N THR A 122 -1.93 -16.57 -8.37
CA THR A 122 -1.38 -15.68 -7.34
C THR A 122 -0.01 -16.18 -6.91
N LYS A 123 0.91 -15.26 -6.63
CA LYS A 123 2.20 -15.53 -6.00
C LYS A 123 2.29 -14.87 -4.63
N ASN A 124 2.94 -15.53 -3.68
CA ASN A 124 3.01 -15.12 -2.29
C ASN A 124 4.36 -15.46 -1.67
N TRP A 125 4.97 -14.46 -1.02
CA TRP A 125 6.01 -14.75 -0.04
C TRP A 125 5.41 -15.52 1.16
N PRO A 126 6.12 -16.51 1.75
CA PRO A 126 7.49 -16.94 1.46
C PRO A 126 7.65 -18.07 0.44
N GLN A 127 6.56 -18.57 -0.15
CA GLN A 127 6.60 -19.69 -1.10
C GLN A 127 7.27 -19.25 -2.42
N ASP A 128 6.91 -18.07 -2.91
CA ASP A 128 7.44 -17.47 -4.12
C ASP A 128 8.56 -16.49 -3.76
N LYS A 129 9.82 -16.92 -3.87
CA LYS A 129 10.99 -16.16 -3.37
C LYS A 129 11.25 -14.86 -4.14
N ASP A 130 10.82 -14.81 -5.39
CA ASP A 130 10.89 -13.63 -6.24
C ASP A 130 9.82 -12.57 -5.90
N MET A 131 8.89 -12.86 -4.97
CA MET A 131 7.95 -11.87 -4.42
C MET A 131 8.61 -10.95 -3.38
N THR A 132 9.82 -10.52 -3.66
CA THR A 132 10.64 -9.64 -2.81
C THR A 132 11.17 -8.47 -3.61
N ASN A 133 11.15 -7.27 -3.02
CA ASN A 133 11.74 -6.05 -3.60
C ASN A 133 11.25 -5.70 -5.01
N LEU A 134 9.99 -6.04 -5.33
CA LEU A 134 9.40 -5.64 -6.60
C LEU A 134 9.25 -4.11 -6.65
N PRO A 135 9.70 -3.44 -7.73
CA PRO A 135 9.50 -1.99 -7.89
C PRO A 135 8.04 -1.66 -8.17
N TRP A 136 7.32 -2.58 -8.81
CA TRP A 136 5.91 -2.45 -9.11
C TRP A 136 5.21 -3.80 -9.24
N LYS A 137 3.88 -3.78 -9.17
CA LYS A 137 3.01 -4.90 -9.51
C LYS A 137 1.64 -4.37 -9.95
N ALA A 138 1.02 -4.99 -10.96
CA ALA A 138 -0.34 -4.64 -11.34
C ALA A 138 -1.34 -5.78 -11.09
N GLN A 139 -2.57 -5.43 -10.76
CA GLN A 139 -3.71 -6.33 -10.66
C GLN A 139 -4.81 -5.87 -11.60
N SER A 140 -5.34 -6.77 -12.41
CA SER A 140 -6.47 -6.51 -13.29
C SER A 140 -7.70 -7.30 -12.83
N VAL A 141 -8.84 -6.62 -12.67
CA VAL A 141 -10.09 -7.16 -12.09
C VAL A 141 -11.31 -6.75 -12.92
N VAL A 142 -12.47 -7.40 -12.68
CA VAL A 142 -13.77 -6.98 -13.23
C VAL A 142 -14.67 -6.48 -12.11
N VAL A 143 -15.22 -5.28 -12.28
CA VAL A 143 -16.20 -4.66 -11.38
C VAL A 143 -17.31 -4.03 -12.22
N GLY A 144 -18.57 -4.32 -11.92
CA GLY A 144 -19.71 -3.81 -12.68
C GLY A 144 -19.67 -4.19 -14.16
N GLY A 145 -19.09 -5.35 -14.49
CA GLY A 145 -18.87 -5.81 -15.88
C GLY A 145 -17.72 -5.10 -16.61
N ASN A 146 -17.06 -4.11 -16.01
CA ASN A 146 -15.95 -3.38 -16.61
C ASN A 146 -14.59 -3.87 -16.07
N ARG A 147 -13.57 -3.87 -16.94
CA ARG A 147 -12.19 -4.24 -16.62
C ARG A 147 -11.44 -3.04 -16.05
N TYR A 148 -10.74 -3.23 -14.93
CA TYR A 148 -9.89 -2.22 -14.32
C TYR A 148 -8.53 -2.80 -13.98
N THR A 149 -7.47 -2.03 -14.23
CA THR A 149 -6.11 -2.35 -13.77
C THR A 149 -5.68 -1.37 -12.69
N THR A 150 -5.20 -1.89 -11.57
CA THR A 150 -4.51 -1.13 -10.53
C THR A 150 -3.02 -1.48 -10.56
N LEU A 151 -2.18 -0.52 -10.93
CA LEU A 151 -0.73 -0.61 -10.84
C LEU A 151 -0.26 -0.01 -9.52
N TYR A 152 0.44 -0.82 -8.72
CA TYR A 152 1.06 -0.47 -7.45
C TYR A 152 2.55 -0.21 -7.69
N LEU A 153 3.02 0.98 -7.32
CA LEU A 153 4.40 1.41 -7.44
C LEU A 153 5.01 1.65 -6.06
N GLU A 154 6.19 1.10 -5.82
CA GLU A 154 6.91 1.25 -4.57
C GLU A 154 8.20 2.05 -4.77
N HIS A 155 8.40 3.09 -3.96
CA HIS A 155 9.61 3.91 -4.07
C HIS A 155 10.84 3.15 -3.55
N PRO A 156 12.01 3.24 -4.21
CA PRO A 156 13.23 2.53 -3.79
C PRO A 156 13.73 2.95 -2.40
N ALA A 157 13.35 4.14 -1.93
CA ALA A 157 13.69 4.62 -0.59
C ALA A 157 12.88 3.96 0.55
N ASN A 158 11.80 3.23 0.24
CA ASN A 158 11.06 2.49 1.26
C ASN A 158 11.95 1.37 1.84
N PRO A 159 11.76 0.98 3.12
CA PRO A 159 12.60 -0.03 3.74
C PRO A 159 12.62 -1.37 2.99
N LYS A 160 13.78 -2.03 3.03
CA LYS A 160 14.04 -3.31 2.37
C LYS A 160 14.63 -4.33 3.36
N PRO A 161 14.44 -5.65 3.14
CA PRO A 161 13.62 -6.23 2.08
C PRO A 161 12.12 -5.95 2.27
N SER A 162 11.44 -5.71 1.15
CA SER A 162 9.99 -5.65 1.05
C SER A 162 9.48 -6.96 0.49
N PHE A 163 8.34 -7.42 0.96
CA PHE A 163 7.75 -8.73 0.64
C PHE A 163 6.33 -8.53 0.17
N TYR A 164 5.94 -9.28 -0.86
CA TYR A 164 4.67 -9.09 -1.54
C TYR A 164 3.74 -10.30 -1.40
N SER A 165 2.43 -10.01 -1.44
CA SER A 165 1.37 -11.01 -1.46
C SER A 165 0.30 -10.65 -2.49
N GLU A 166 -0.42 -11.66 -2.99
CA GLU A 166 -1.49 -11.56 -3.99
C GLU A 166 -2.70 -12.40 -3.57
N ARG A 167 -3.89 -11.89 -3.88
CA ARG A 167 -5.17 -12.57 -3.66
C ARG A 167 -6.06 -12.36 -4.87
N ASP A 168 -6.58 -13.46 -5.40
CA ASP A 168 -7.53 -13.48 -6.51
C ASP A 168 -8.82 -12.68 -6.19
N TYR A 169 -9.18 -12.53 -4.92
CA TYR A 169 -10.29 -11.69 -4.47
C TYR A 169 -10.02 -10.17 -4.44
N GLY A 170 -8.92 -9.69 -5.03
CA GLY A 170 -8.69 -8.25 -5.21
C GLY A 170 -7.81 -7.58 -4.16
N ARG A 171 -7.02 -8.32 -3.37
CA ARG A 171 -6.07 -7.74 -2.39
C ARG A 171 -4.62 -8.00 -2.79
N PHE A 172 -3.78 -6.98 -2.71
CA PHE A 172 -2.34 -7.10 -2.89
C PHE A 172 -1.60 -5.88 -2.38
N GLY A 173 -0.31 -6.05 -2.10
CA GLY A 173 0.54 -4.97 -1.61
C GLY A 173 1.86 -5.52 -1.10
N SER A 174 2.61 -4.66 -0.40
CA SER A 174 3.89 -4.99 0.21
C SER A 174 3.97 -4.60 1.67
N TYR A 175 4.82 -5.32 2.40
CA TYR A 175 5.26 -4.94 3.73
C TYR A 175 6.77 -5.14 3.86
N PHE A 176 7.34 -4.56 4.90
CA PHE A 176 8.73 -4.71 5.30
C PHE A 176 8.79 -4.77 6.82
N LYS A 177 9.93 -5.22 7.35
CA LYS A 177 10.23 -5.11 8.78
C LYS A 177 11.15 -3.92 8.99
N THR A 178 10.89 -3.13 10.00
CA THR A 178 11.75 -2.00 10.34
C THR A 178 11.61 -1.63 11.81
N LYS A 179 12.39 -0.66 12.25
CA LYS A 179 12.24 -0.03 13.56
C LYS A 179 12.26 1.48 13.42
N ILE A 180 11.56 2.16 14.32
CA ILE A 180 11.57 3.61 14.43
C ILE A 180 12.03 4.03 15.82
N THR A 181 12.68 5.18 15.89
CA THR A 181 13.11 5.86 17.13
C THR A 181 12.75 7.35 16.99
N PRO A 182 12.90 8.18 18.05
CA PRO A 182 12.57 9.61 17.95
C PRO A 182 13.43 10.35 16.92
N SER A 183 14.66 9.88 16.68
CA SER A 183 15.58 10.45 15.68
C SER A 183 15.50 9.79 14.30
N SER A 184 14.79 8.66 14.15
CA SER A 184 14.70 7.90 12.91
C SER A 184 13.24 7.48 12.63
N PRO A 185 12.37 8.41 12.19
CA PRO A 185 11.00 8.09 11.81
C PRO A 185 10.96 7.27 10.51
N LEU A 186 9.91 6.46 10.35
CA LEU A 186 9.65 5.75 9.10
C LEU A 186 9.00 6.71 8.11
N VAL A 187 9.59 6.83 6.92
CA VAL A 187 8.98 7.51 5.78
C VAL A 187 8.77 6.50 4.66
N VAL A 188 7.56 6.43 4.14
CA VAL A 188 7.23 5.60 2.98
C VAL A 188 6.50 6.38 1.91
N GLN A 189 6.71 5.95 0.66
CA GLN A 189 6.13 6.54 -0.53
C GLN A 189 5.66 5.43 -1.49
N TYR A 190 4.40 5.52 -1.90
CA TYR A 190 3.79 4.62 -2.86
C TYR A 190 2.95 5.42 -3.85
N ARG A 191 2.74 4.87 -5.04
CA ARG A 191 1.78 5.41 -6.01
C ARG A 191 0.90 4.29 -6.52
N LEU A 192 -0.40 4.56 -6.62
CA LEU A 192 -1.33 3.72 -7.34
C LEU A 192 -1.76 4.42 -8.63
N HIS A 193 -1.79 3.68 -9.73
CA HIS A 193 -2.50 4.07 -10.93
C HIS A 193 -3.69 3.14 -11.12
N ILE A 194 -4.89 3.69 -11.14
CA ILE A 194 -6.13 2.95 -11.32
C ILE A 194 -6.72 3.37 -12.66
N PHE A 195 -6.80 2.42 -13.58
CA PHE A 195 -7.22 2.64 -14.96
C PHE A 195 -8.39 1.74 -15.35
N GLN A 196 -9.40 2.30 -16.02
CA GLN A 196 -10.45 1.52 -16.66
C GLN A 196 -9.93 0.95 -17.98
N GLY A 197 -9.48 -0.30 -17.93
CA GLY A 197 -8.90 -1.02 -19.05
C GLY A 197 -7.79 -1.96 -18.59
N GLU A 198 -7.08 -2.51 -19.57
CA GLU A 198 -5.92 -3.36 -19.36
C GLU A 198 -4.64 -2.54 -19.53
N MET A 199 -3.58 -2.92 -18.81
CA MET A 199 -2.23 -2.42 -19.03
C MET A 199 -1.35 -3.58 -19.48
N ASN A 200 -0.25 -3.27 -20.16
CA ASN A 200 0.80 -4.24 -20.44
C ASN A 200 2.04 -4.01 -19.56
N GLN A 201 2.97 -4.97 -19.57
CA GLN A 201 4.20 -4.92 -18.77
C GLN A 201 5.07 -3.70 -19.08
N LYS A 202 5.17 -3.30 -20.36
CA LYS A 202 5.98 -2.15 -20.77
C LYS A 202 5.41 -0.84 -20.22
N GLU A 203 4.10 -0.64 -20.31
CA GLU A 203 3.43 0.53 -19.74
C GLU A 203 3.62 0.61 -18.22
N CYS A 204 3.52 -0.54 -17.52
CA CYS A 204 3.73 -0.60 -16.08
C CYS A 204 5.17 -0.22 -15.70
N GLU A 205 6.15 -0.74 -16.44
CA GLU A 205 7.56 -0.40 -16.24
C GLU A 205 7.84 1.09 -16.49
N GLU A 206 7.31 1.65 -17.58
CA GLU A 206 7.48 3.07 -17.91
C GLU A 206 6.92 3.99 -16.81
N LEU A 207 5.73 3.68 -16.27
CA LEU A 207 5.14 4.41 -15.15
C LEU A 207 5.94 4.26 -13.86
N SER A 208 6.48 3.07 -13.59
CA SER A 208 7.39 2.83 -12.45
C SER A 208 8.65 3.67 -12.55
N GLN A 209 9.29 3.72 -13.73
CA GLN A 209 10.49 4.53 -13.96
C GLN A 209 10.20 6.03 -13.86
N ALA A 210 9.04 6.48 -14.32
CA ALA A 210 8.61 7.87 -14.17
C ALA A 210 8.41 8.26 -12.70
N PHE A 211 7.83 7.37 -11.89
CA PHE A 211 7.66 7.60 -10.45
C PHE A 211 8.99 7.77 -9.72
N ILE A 212 9.99 6.93 -10.04
CA ILE A 212 11.33 7.01 -9.44
C ILE A 212 12.04 8.33 -9.78
N LYS A 213 11.83 8.87 -10.99
CA LYS A 213 12.46 10.12 -11.44
C LYS A 213 11.79 11.39 -10.94
N SER A 214 10.54 11.31 -10.49
CA SER A 214 9.73 12.49 -10.10
C SER A 214 10.02 13.02 -8.69
N ASN A 215 10.98 12.44 -7.97
CA ASN A 215 11.34 12.77 -6.59
C ASN A 215 12.80 13.13 -6.44
#